data_AF-A0A7X7D186-F1
#
_entry.id   AF-A0A7X7D186-F1
#
_cell.length_a   1.000
_cell.length_b   1.000
_cell.length_c   1.000
_cell.angle_alpha   90.00
_cell.angle_beta   90.00
_cell.angle_gamma   90.00
#
_symmetry.space_group_name_H-M   'P 1'
#
loop_
_entity.id
_entity.type
_entity.pdbx_description
1 polymer ?
#
loop_
_entity_poly.entity_id
_entity_poly.type
_entity_poly.pdbx_seq_one_letter_code
_entity_poly.pdbx_strand_id
1 'polypeptide(L)'
;MKRLTVFAISAGMILQCQSCGDPEGPDGPEIEPVINNAVIDPSVTYQEIIGFGGSLTWYADRIITSPQKTRICQLLFEDLGTDIIRVKNNYYPLGYPDEKSPYTMENGSIKTLWNVTGDLSAIAKQLNPDIQILVSSWTPPSALKSNGNLREGTLRKENGVFMYDAFAEYWNDMLDNLTFQPDYISIQNEPGWVTPDWETCEWRPAETTEFPGYDAAFDAVYNKISTRTNPPKMIGPEAENIGFSSKL
;
A
#
# COMPACT_ATOMS: atom_id res chain seq x y z
N MET A 1 33.02 -56.01 -19.76
CA MET A 1 31.83 -55.90 -20.63
C MET A 1 31.14 -54.57 -20.32
N LYS A 2 30.88 -53.79 -21.37
CA LYS A 2 30.42 -52.40 -21.37
C LYS A 2 29.07 -52.24 -20.69
N ARG A 3 28.86 -51.16 -19.92
CA ARG A 3 27.52 -50.62 -19.68
C ARG A 3 27.38 -49.32 -20.48
N LEU A 4 26.33 -49.34 -21.29
CA LEU A 4 25.96 -48.39 -22.31
C LEU A 4 25.18 -47.24 -21.66
N THR A 5 25.63 -46.02 -21.86
CA THR A 5 24.91 -44.79 -21.52
C THR A 5 23.95 -44.45 -22.66
N VAL A 6 22.68 -44.23 -22.36
CA VAL A 6 21.69 -43.69 -23.31
C VAL A 6 21.31 -42.29 -22.85
N PHE A 7 21.45 -41.34 -23.78
CA PHE A 7 21.02 -39.94 -23.63
C PHE A 7 19.50 -39.82 -23.69
N ALA A 8 18.93 -38.97 -22.84
CA ALA A 8 17.68 -38.29 -23.13
C ALA A 8 17.92 -36.78 -22.99
N ILE A 9 17.66 -36.08 -24.09
CA ILE A 9 17.82 -34.65 -24.28
C ILE A 9 16.59 -33.95 -23.70
N SER A 10 16.80 -32.96 -22.83
CA SER A 10 15.83 -31.88 -22.63
C SER A 10 16.58 -30.56 -22.67
N ALA A 11 16.43 -29.86 -23.79
CA ALA A 11 16.93 -28.52 -24.00
C ALA A 11 16.07 -27.53 -23.20
N GLY A 12 16.63 -26.98 -22.13
CA GLY A 12 16.15 -25.76 -21.49
C GLY A 12 16.94 -24.58 -22.05
N MET A 13 16.36 -23.86 -23.01
CA MET A 13 16.92 -22.59 -23.50
C MET A 13 16.40 -21.49 -22.57
N ILE A 14 17.19 -21.15 -21.55
CA ILE A 14 16.99 -19.93 -20.76
C ILE A 14 17.62 -18.79 -21.58
N LEU A 15 16.80 -17.84 -22.02
CA LEU A 15 17.28 -16.55 -22.53
C LEU A 15 18.04 -15.87 -21.38
N GLN A 16 19.36 -15.76 -21.52
CA GLN A 16 20.17 -14.85 -20.72
C GLN A 16 19.89 -13.42 -21.17
N CYS A 17 19.31 -12.59 -20.31
CA CYS A 17 19.54 -11.15 -20.37
C CYS A 17 21.00 -10.93 -19.92
N GLN A 18 21.84 -10.49 -20.85
CA GLN A 18 23.17 -9.96 -20.54
C GLN A 18 22.99 -8.63 -19.79
N SER A 19 23.19 -8.67 -18.48
CA SER A 19 23.55 -7.48 -17.72
C SER A 19 24.96 -7.07 -18.13
N CYS A 20 25.17 -5.81 -18.50
CA CYS A 20 26.48 -5.22 -18.71
C CYS A 20 27.29 -5.33 -17.41
N GLY A 21 28.18 -6.32 -17.31
CA GLY A 21 29.14 -6.42 -16.22
C GLY A 21 30.39 -5.63 -16.59
N ASP A 22 30.68 -4.58 -15.82
CA ASP A 22 32.07 -4.16 -15.64
C ASP A 22 32.87 -5.38 -15.12
N PRO A 23 34.14 -5.56 -15.51
CA PRO A 23 34.94 -6.69 -15.04
C PRO A 23 35.01 -6.66 -13.52
N GLU A 24 34.46 -7.69 -12.88
CA GLU A 24 34.49 -7.86 -11.42
C GLU A 24 35.94 -7.71 -10.95
N GLY A 25 36.20 -6.64 -10.19
CA GLY A 25 37.43 -6.51 -9.44
C GLY A 25 37.56 -7.68 -8.46
N PRO A 26 38.76 -7.96 -7.94
CA PRO A 26 38.93 -9.01 -6.96
C PRO A 26 37.94 -8.84 -5.82
N ASP A 27 37.31 -9.93 -5.39
CA ASP A 27 36.38 -9.92 -4.27
C ASP A 27 37.03 -9.16 -3.10
N GLY A 28 36.32 -8.14 -2.63
CA GLY A 28 36.71 -7.45 -1.40
C GLY A 28 36.81 -8.47 -0.27
N PRO A 29 37.65 -8.22 0.75
CA PRO A 29 37.74 -9.12 1.89
C PRO A 29 36.34 -9.33 2.48
N GLU A 30 35.94 -10.58 2.63
CA GLU A 30 34.69 -10.95 3.29
C GLU A 30 34.79 -10.51 4.75
N ILE A 31 34.14 -9.40 5.09
CA ILE A 31 34.06 -8.91 6.46
C ILE A 31 32.96 -9.72 7.14
N GLU A 32 33.34 -10.82 7.78
CA GLU A 32 32.52 -11.54 8.74
C GLU A 32 32.60 -10.81 10.09
N PRO A 33 31.57 -10.03 10.50
CA PRO A 33 31.59 -9.38 11.80
C PRO A 33 31.57 -10.45 12.90
N VAL A 34 32.70 -10.63 13.58
CA VAL A 34 32.78 -11.51 14.75
C VAL A 34 32.18 -10.79 15.96
N ILE A 35 30.88 -10.97 16.18
CA ILE A 35 30.20 -10.50 17.39
C ILE A 35 30.60 -11.43 18.56
N ASN A 36 31.64 -11.04 19.29
CA ASN A 36 32.13 -11.84 20.43
C ASN A 36 31.29 -11.67 21.70
N ASN A 37 30.58 -10.54 21.85
CA ASN A 37 29.72 -10.23 23.00
C ASN A 37 28.59 -9.27 22.60
N ALA A 38 27.37 -9.59 23.01
CA ALA A 38 26.20 -8.70 22.95
C ALA A 38 25.69 -8.46 24.38
N VAL A 39 25.45 -7.20 24.74
CA VAL A 39 24.96 -6.81 26.07
C VAL A 39 23.61 -6.13 25.91
N ILE A 40 22.63 -6.55 26.71
CA ILE A 40 21.30 -5.95 26.78
C ILE A 40 21.20 -5.21 28.12
N ASP A 41 20.96 -3.89 28.07
CA ASP A 41 20.68 -3.08 29.25
C ASP A 41 19.19 -2.73 29.29
N PRO A 42 18.37 -3.38 30.15
CA PRO A 42 16.94 -3.13 30.23
C PRO A 42 16.59 -1.77 30.86
N SER A 43 17.57 -1.01 31.37
CA SER A 43 17.34 0.35 31.88
C SER A 43 17.32 1.42 30.78
N VAL A 44 17.81 1.07 29.57
CA VAL A 44 17.81 1.96 28.41
C VAL A 44 16.59 1.64 27.54
N THR A 45 15.69 2.61 27.39
CA THR A 45 14.49 2.47 26.57
C THR A 45 14.53 3.39 25.34
N TYR A 46 13.84 2.98 24.28
CA TYR A 46 13.68 3.75 23.03
C TYR A 46 12.20 3.81 22.64
N GLN A 47 11.90 3.75 21.34
CA GLN A 47 10.53 3.73 20.84
C GLN A 47 9.76 2.50 21.29
N GLU A 48 8.45 2.67 21.46
CA GLU A 48 7.50 1.56 21.57
C GLU A 48 7.21 1.01 20.17
N ILE A 49 7.23 -0.32 20.03
CA ILE A 49 6.84 -1.01 18.80
C ILE A 49 5.34 -1.26 18.87
N ILE A 50 4.57 -0.62 17.98
CA ILE A 50 3.11 -0.75 17.95
C ILE A 50 2.64 -2.11 17.44
N GLY A 51 3.48 -2.85 16.72
CA GLY A 51 3.16 -4.20 16.26
C GLY A 51 3.82 -4.63 14.96
N PHE A 52 3.52 -5.86 14.55
CA PHE A 52 3.96 -6.49 13.31
C PHE A 52 2.79 -7.03 12.48
N GLY A 53 2.99 -7.16 11.17
CA GLY A 53 1.99 -7.79 10.32
C GLY A 53 2.26 -7.70 8.82
N GLY A 54 1.19 -7.57 8.02
CA GLY A 54 1.24 -7.74 6.57
C GLY A 54 0.18 -6.97 5.79
N SER A 55 0.30 -7.00 4.46
CA SER A 55 -0.57 -6.25 3.55
C SER A 55 -1.57 -7.15 2.81
N LEU A 56 -2.82 -6.69 2.71
CA LEU A 56 -3.90 -7.30 1.95
C LEU A 56 -4.29 -6.36 0.79
N THR A 57 -3.79 -6.66 -0.41
CA THR A 57 -3.91 -5.79 -1.60
C THR A 57 -4.56 -6.51 -2.78
N TRP A 58 -3.93 -6.61 -3.97
CA TRP A 58 -4.55 -7.05 -5.22
C TRP A 58 -5.01 -8.51 -5.29
N TYR A 59 -4.47 -9.38 -4.43
CA TYR A 59 -4.79 -10.82 -4.42
C TYR A 59 -5.43 -11.29 -3.12
N ALA A 60 -5.95 -10.35 -2.32
CA ALA A 60 -6.61 -10.67 -1.05
C ALA A 60 -7.85 -11.56 -1.25
N ASP A 61 -8.49 -11.50 -2.42
CA ASP A 61 -9.63 -12.33 -2.81
C ASP A 61 -9.29 -13.84 -2.82
N ARG A 62 -8.01 -14.20 -3.04
CA ARG A 62 -7.53 -15.59 -2.97
C ARG A 62 -7.68 -16.19 -1.57
N ILE A 63 -7.68 -15.37 -0.51
CA ILE A 63 -7.94 -15.84 0.85
C ILE A 63 -9.42 -16.20 0.98
N ILE A 64 -10.31 -15.32 0.51
CA ILE A 64 -11.76 -15.51 0.63
C ILE A 64 -12.26 -16.67 -0.22
N THR A 65 -11.71 -16.86 -1.42
CA THR A 65 -12.10 -17.92 -2.36
C THR A 65 -11.44 -19.27 -2.08
N SER A 66 -10.45 -19.31 -1.19
CA SER A 66 -9.76 -20.55 -0.84
C SER A 66 -10.68 -21.51 -0.07
N PRO A 67 -10.64 -22.83 -0.38
CA PRO A 67 -11.31 -23.84 0.46
C PRO A 67 -10.72 -23.90 1.88
N GLN A 68 -9.55 -23.31 2.11
CA GLN A 68 -8.88 -23.22 3.41
C GLN A 68 -9.06 -21.85 4.08
N LYS A 69 -9.99 -20.99 3.61
CA LYS A 69 -10.25 -19.63 4.13
C LYS A 69 -10.16 -19.56 5.65
N THR A 70 -10.93 -20.39 6.36
CA THR A 70 -10.97 -20.37 7.84
C THR A 70 -9.60 -20.64 8.45
N ARG A 71 -8.85 -21.62 7.95
CA ARG A 71 -7.52 -21.95 8.47
C ARG A 71 -6.50 -20.84 8.15
N ILE A 72 -6.58 -20.25 6.96
CA ILE A 72 -5.70 -19.14 6.57
C ILE A 72 -5.96 -17.93 7.46
N CYS A 73 -7.22 -17.53 7.66
CA CYS A 73 -7.56 -16.41 8.53
C CYS A 73 -7.16 -16.63 9.99
N GLN A 74 -7.35 -17.86 10.52
CA GLN A 74 -6.89 -18.23 11.85
C GLN A 74 -5.38 -18.04 12.00
N LEU A 75 -4.61 -18.54 11.02
CA LEU A 75 -3.16 -18.38 11.01
C LEU A 75 -2.76 -16.91 10.95
N LEU A 76 -3.36 -16.14 10.04
CA LEU A 76 -3.01 -14.74 9.80
C LEU A 76 -3.36 -13.83 10.98
N PHE A 77 -4.54 -13.99 11.58
CA PHE A 77 -5.06 -12.98 12.51
C PHE A 77 -4.99 -13.40 13.97
N GLU A 78 -4.74 -14.68 14.28
CA GLU A 78 -4.59 -15.18 15.66
C GLU A 78 -3.23 -15.84 15.87
N ASP A 79 -2.93 -16.92 15.15
CA ASP A 79 -1.77 -17.77 15.47
C ASP A 79 -0.41 -17.09 15.21
N LEU A 80 -0.33 -16.20 14.21
CA LEU A 80 0.90 -15.46 13.87
C LEU A 80 1.22 -14.31 14.84
N GLY A 81 0.29 -13.92 15.72
CA GLY A 81 0.45 -12.73 16.55
C GLY A 81 0.47 -11.44 15.72
N THR A 82 -0.36 -11.35 14.68
CA THR A 82 -0.46 -10.14 13.85
C THR A 82 -1.15 -9.04 14.65
N ASP A 83 -0.44 -7.93 14.83
CA ASP A 83 -0.92 -6.74 15.54
C ASP A 83 -1.50 -5.69 14.60
N ILE A 84 -1.05 -5.65 13.34
CA ILE A 84 -1.48 -4.64 12.37
C ILE A 84 -1.62 -5.23 10.96
N ILE A 85 -2.70 -4.88 10.26
CA ILE A 85 -2.88 -5.17 8.83
C ILE A 85 -2.96 -3.90 8.02
N ARG A 86 -2.29 -3.90 6.86
CA ARG A 86 -2.38 -2.83 5.86
C ARG A 86 -3.30 -3.26 4.74
N VAL A 87 -4.32 -2.48 4.42
CA VAL A 87 -5.27 -2.76 3.34
C VAL A 87 -5.23 -1.68 2.29
N LYS A 88 -5.41 -2.06 1.02
CA LYS A 88 -5.57 -1.11 -0.07
C LYS A 88 -6.93 -0.42 0.02
N ASN A 89 -6.96 0.91 -0.09
CA ASN A 89 -8.19 1.65 -0.36
C ASN A 89 -8.70 1.29 -1.75
N ASN A 90 -9.83 0.55 -1.78
CA ASN A 90 -10.52 0.12 -3.00
C ASN A 90 -11.81 0.92 -3.28
N TYR A 91 -12.00 2.07 -2.65
CA TYR A 91 -13.16 2.92 -2.82
C TYR A 91 -12.99 3.84 -4.04
N TYR A 92 -13.54 3.44 -5.19
CA TYR A 92 -13.50 4.23 -6.43
C TYR A 92 -14.89 4.23 -7.09
N PRO A 93 -15.88 4.99 -6.55
CA PRO A 93 -17.22 5.04 -7.11
C PRO A 93 -17.24 5.55 -8.55
N LEU A 94 -17.95 4.86 -9.44
CA LEU A 94 -18.16 5.31 -10.81
C LEU A 94 -19.15 6.49 -10.81
N GLY A 95 -18.70 7.65 -11.27
CA GLY A 95 -19.51 8.88 -11.27
C GLY A 95 -19.30 9.78 -10.05
N TYR A 96 -18.22 9.55 -9.28
CA TYR A 96 -17.80 10.48 -8.22
C TYR A 96 -17.60 11.91 -8.77
N PRO A 97 -18.02 12.99 -8.06
CA PRO A 97 -18.56 13.01 -6.69
C PRO A 97 -20.09 12.85 -6.59
N ASP A 98 -20.83 12.84 -7.69
CA ASP A 98 -22.29 12.77 -7.68
C ASP A 98 -22.79 11.39 -7.20
N GLU A 99 -22.06 10.33 -7.56
CA GLU A 99 -22.25 8.97 -7.03
C GLU A 99 -21.14 8.64 -6.02
N LYS A 100 -21.56 8.29 -4.80
CA LYS A 100 -20.68 7.99 -3.65
C LYS A 100 -20.87 6.55 -3.16
N SER A 101 -21.73 5.77 -3.80
CA SER A 101 -22.01 4.42 -3.37
C SER A 101 -20.91 3.46 -3.79
N PRO A 102 -20.48 2.54 -2.91
CA PRO A 102 -19.58 1.46 -3.28
C PRO A 102 -20.26 0.35 -4.13
N TYR A 103 -21.57 0.46 -4.41
CA TYR A 103 -22.27 -0.53 -5.23
C TYR A 103 -21.90 -0.46 -6.71
N THR A 104 -21.43 0.69 -7.19
CA THR A 104 -20.95 0.87 -8.57
C THR A 104 -19.56 1.50 -8.51
N MET A 105 -18.53 0.69 -8.77
CA MET A 105 -17.14 1.16 -8.82
C MET A 105 -16.69 1.33 -10.27
N GLU A 106 -15.62 2.09 -10.49
CA GLU A 106 -15.01 2.31 -11.82
C GLU A 106 -14.62 1.00 -12.54
N ASN A 107 -14.38 -0.08 -11.79
CA ASN A 107 -14.06 -1.41 -12.30
C ASN A 107 -14.64 -2.52 -11.40
N GLY A 108 -15.12 -3.61 -12.01
CA GLY A 108 -15.59 -4.81 -11.30
C GLY A 108 -14.56 -5.45 -10.38
N SER A 109 -13.27 -5.53 -10.76
CA SER A 109 -12.23 -6.08 -9.88
C SER A 109 -12.02 -5.23 -8.62
N ILE A 110 -12.10 -3.91 -8.76
CA ILE A 110 -12.05 -2.97 -7.63
C ILE A 110 -13.25 -3.20 -6.70
N LYS A 111 -14.45 -3.33 -7.26
CA LYS A 111 -15.66 -3.66 -6.48
C LYS A 111 -15.51 -4.96 -5.70
N THR A 112 -14.94 -6.00 -6.31
CA THR A 112 -14.64 -7.26 -5.62
C THR A 112 -13.67 -7.04 -4.48
N LEU A 113 -12.56 -6.33 -4.70
CA LEU A 113 -11.55 -6.06 -3.67
C LEU A 113 -12.07 -5.17 -2.54
N TRP A 114 -12.98 -4.25 -2.81
CA TRP A 114 -13.69 -3.48 -1.79
C TRP A 114 -14.45 -4.39 -0.81
N ASN A 115 -15.27 -5.31 -1.34
CA ASN A 115 -16.01 -6.26 -0.50
C ASN A 115 -15.06 -7.19 0.28
N VAL A 116 -14.01 -7.70 -0.39
CA VAL A 116 -12.98 -8.54 0.25
C VAL A 116 -12.28 -7.80 1.39
N THR A 117 -12.00 -6.50 1.23
CA THR A 117 -11.37 -5.66 2.26
C THR A 117 -12.27 -5.57 3.49
N GLY A 118 -13.57 -5.34 3.31
CA GLY A 118 -14.55 -5.33 4.40
C GLY A 118 -14.65 -6.70 5.10
N ASP A 119 -14.77 -7.79 4.34
CA ASP A 119 -14.87 -9.15 4.87
C ASP A 119 -13.62 -9.56 5.68
N LEU A 120 -12.42 -9.33 5.14
CA LEU A 120 -11.18 -9.69 5.83
C LEU A 120 -10.95 -8.82 7.07
N SER A 121 -11.31 -7.53 7.04
CA SER A 121 -11.20 -6.65 8.20
C SER A 121 -12.15 -7.08 9.33
N ALA A 122 -13.37 -7.50 8.98
CA ALA A 122 -14.31 -8.04 9.95
C ALA A 122 -13.82 -9.36 10.56
N ILE A 123 -13.29 -10.28 9.76
CA ILE A 123 -12.72 -11.55 10.24
C ILE A 123 -11.50 -11.28 11.15
N ALA A 124 -10.64 -10.34 10.76
CA ALA A 124 -9.47 -9.95 11.55
C ALA A 124 -9.88 -9.44 12.93
N LYS A 125 -10.80 -8.48 13.01
CA LYS A 125 -11.33 -7.96 14.30
C LYS A 125 -12.10 -9.00 15.10
N GLN A 126 -12.69 -10.02 14.46
CA GLN A 126 -13.35 -11.11 15.19
C GLN A 126 -12.35 -12.04 15.88
N LEU A 127 -11.23 -12.37 15.21
CA LEU A 127 -10.20 -13.28 15.73
C LEU A 127 -9.23 -12.57 16.69
N ASN A 128 -8.90 -11.32 16.39
CA ASN A 128 -8.08 -10.45 17.23
C ASN A 128 -8.73 -9.06 17.32
N PRO A 129 -9.56 -8.80 18.35
CA PRO A 129 -10.22 -7.51 18.53
C PRO A 129 -9.28 -6.30 18.60
N ASP A 130 -8.03 -6.53 19.04
CA ASP A 130 -7.01 -5.49 19.20
C ASP A 130 -6.20 -5.23 17.92
N ILE A 131 -6.37 -6.04 16.86
CA ILE A 131 -5.63 -5.88 15.60
C ILE A 131 -5.88 -4.50 14.99
N GLN A 132 -4.83 -3.76 14.70
CA GLN A 132 -4.91 -2.44 14.10
C GLN A 132 -5.07 -2.54 12.57
N ILE A 133 -5.78 -1.59 11.97
CA ILE A 133 -5.97 -1.55 10.52
C ILE A 133 -5.48 -0.22 9.95
N LEU A 134 -4.54 -0.30 9.01
CA LEU A 134 -4.08 0.81 8.18
C LEU A 134 -4.74 0.74 6.79
N VAL A 135 -5.46 1.78 6.38
CA VAL A 135 -5.99 1.91 5.02
C VAL A 135 -5.10 2.83 4.20
N SER A 136 -4.53 2.32 3.10
CA SER A 136 -3.58 3.03 2.26
C SER A 136 -4.10 3.17 0.83
N SER A 137 -4.07 4.39 0.27
CA SER A 137 -4.51 4.61 -1.12
C SER A 137 -3.34 4.62 -2.11
N TRP A 138 -3.54 4.10 -3.32
CA TRP A 138 -2.55 4.23 -4.41
C TRP A 138 -2.84 5.42 -5.33
N THR A 139 -4.07 5.95 -5.29
CA THR A 139 -4.50 7.03 -6.17
C THR A 139 -5.83 7.62 -5.67
N PRO A 140 -6.15 8.88 -5.99
CA PRO A 140 -7.52 9.39 -5.97
C PRO A 140 -8.41 8.70 -7.04
N PRO A 141 -9.76 8.81 -6.95
CA PRO A 141 -10.67 8.39 -8.02
C PRO A 141 -10.39 9.17 -9.31
N SER A 142 -10.68 8.56 -10.45
CA SER A 142 -10.34 9.11 -11.77
C SER A 142 -10.88 10.53 -11.98
N ALA A 143 -12.07 10.83 -11.43
CA ALA A 143 -12.70 12.15 -11.48
C ALA A 143 -11.84 13.28 -10.86
N LEU A 144 -11.02 12.94 -9.87
CA LEU A 144 -10.11 13.86 -9.17
C LEU A 144 -8.69 13.85 -9.77
N LYS A 145 -8.48 13.21 -10.91
CA LYS A 145 -7.15 13.12 -11.53
C LYS A 145 -7.01 13.97 -12.77
N SER A 146 -5.81 14.51 -12.96
CA SER A 146 -5.49 15.37 -14.10
C SER A 146 -5.62 14.69 -15.45
N ASN A 147 -5.55 13.35 -15.49
CA ASN A 147 -5.66 12.53 -16.68
C ASN A 147 -6.97 11.71 -16.76
N GLY A 148 -7.88 11.82 -15.77
CA GLY A 148 -9.10 11.02 -15.73
C GLY A 148 -8.85 9.51 -15.63
N ASN A 149 -7.70 9.08 -15.08
CA ASN A 149 -7.29 7.68 -15.02
C ASN A 149 -6.67 7.33 -13.66
N LEU A 150 -6.97 6.14 -13.13
CA LEU A 150 -6.40 5.65 -11.88
C LEU A 150 -4.87 5.46 -11.92
N ARG A 151 -4.28 5.32 -13.10
CA ARG A 151 -2.83 5.20 -13.32
C ARG A 151 -2.22 6.54 -13.68
N GLU A 152 -0.99 6.77 -13.23
CA GLU A 152 -0.20 7.97 -13.53
C GLU A 152 -0.89 9.30 -13.17
N GLY A 153 -0.34 10.42 -13.60
CA GLY A 153 -0.94 11.74 -13.40
C GLY A 153 -0.89 12.22 -11.95
N THR A 154 -1.61 13.30 -11.69
CA THR A 154 -1.58 14.07 -10.46
C THR A 154 -3.00 14.40 -10.00
N LEU A 155 -3.14 15.02 -8.83
CA LEU A 155 -4.41 15.62 -8.43
C LEU A 155 -4.85 16.66 -9.48
N ARG A 156 -6.13 16.63 -9.83
CA ARG A 156 -6.73 17.54 -10.82
C ARG A 156 -6.69 18.98 -10.33
N LYS A 157 -6.59 19.91 -11.28
CA LYS A 157 -6.84 21.33 -11.04
C LYS A 157 -8.23 21.73 -11.52
N GLU A 158 -8.86 22.64 -10.79
CA GLU A 158 -10.02 23.42 -11.21
C GLU A 158 -9.68 24.91 -11.09
N ASN A 159 -9.92 25.67 -12.15
CA ASN A 159 -9.57 27.11 -12.21
C ASN A 159 -8.11 27.42 -11.81
N GLY A 160 -7.18 26.52 -12.15
CA GLY A 160 -5.74 26.67 -11.86
C GLY A 160 -5.29 26.21 -10.47
N VAL A 161 -6.21 25.78 -9.61
CA VAL A 161 -5.94 25.36 -8.23
C VAL A 161 -6.15 23.86 -8.08
N PHE A 162 -5.25 23.18 -7.37
CA PHE A 162 -5.40 21.74 -7.08
C PHE A 162 -6.62 21.48 -6.18
N MET A 163 -7.35 20.41 -6.48
CA MET A 163 -8.63 20.09 -5.84
C MET A 163 -8.48 19.41 -4.46
N TYR A 164 -7.72 20.02 -3.53
CA TYR A 164 -7.50 19.42 -2.20
C TYR A 164 -8.77 19.26 -1.37
N ASP A 165 -9.70 20.21 -1.43
CA ASP A 165 -10.96 20.12 -0.70
C ASP A 165 -11.81 18.94 -1.17
N ALA A 166 -11.85 18.69 -2.49
CA ALA A 166 -12.55 17.54 -3.05
C ALA A 166 -11.83 16.22 -2.73
N PHE A 167 -10.50 16.22 -2.68
CA PHE A 167 -9.73 15.06 -2.23
C PHE A 167 -9.97 14.75 -0.74
N ALA A 168 -10.06 15.78 0.10
CA ALA A 168 -10.39 15.63 1.50
C ALA A 168 -11.82 15.10 1.70
N GLU A 169 -12.78 15.62 0.94
CA GLU A 169 -14.16 15.13 0.93
C GLU A 169 -14.23 13.65 0.49
N TYR A 170 -13.43 13.25 -0.50
CA TYR A 170 -13.31 11.85 -0.91
C TYR A 170 -12.87 10.93 0.23
N TRP A 171 -11.89 11.34 1.04
CA TRP A 171 -11.49 10.58 2.23
C TRP A 171 -12.59 10.50 3.28
N ASN A 172 -13.35 11.58 3.49
CA ASN A 172 -14.49 11.57 4.39
C ASN A 172 -15.59 10.60 3.90
N ASP A 173 -15.94 10.68 2.62
CA ASP A 173 -16.92 9.79 1.98
C ASP A 173 -16.46 8.31 2.05
N MET A 174 -15.18 8.04 1.83
CA MET A 174 -14.61 6.70 1.95
C MET A 174 -14.78 6.16 3.37
N LEU A 175 -14.45 6.95 4.40
CA LEU A 175 -14.61 6.57 5.79
C LEU A 175 -16.08 6.36 6.20
N ASP A 176 -17.03 7.08 5.58
CA ASP A 176 -18.47 6.87 5.78
C ASP A 176 -18.98 5.56 5.17
N ASN A 177 -18.31 5.06 4.13
CA ASN A 177 -18.71 3.84 3.43
C ASN A 177 -18.00 2.57 3.94
N LEU A 178 -16.92 2.68 4.71
CA LEU A 178 -16.24 1.51 5.29
C LEU A 178 -17.17 0.74 6.24
N THR A 179 -17.06 -0.59 6.22
CA THR A 179 -17.77 -1.49 7.14
C THR A 179 -17.02 -1.71 8.45
N PHE A 180 -15.86 -1.09 8.62
CA PHE A 180 -14.99 -1.15 9.80
C PHE A 180 -14.40 0.24 10.07
N GLN A 181 -13.91 0.45 11.29
CA GLN A 181 -13.21 1.69 11.66
C GLN A 181 -11.71 1.44 11.54
N PRO A 182 -10.99 2.09 10.61
CA PRO A 182 -9.54 1.98 10.52
C PRO A 182 -8.88 2.71 11.70
N ASP A 183 -7.75 2.19 12.16
CA ASP A 183 -6.93 2.83 13.19
C ASP A 183 -6.02 3.90 12.56
N TYR A 184 -5.56 3.64 11.33
CA TYR A 184 -4.71 4.53 10.57
C TYR A 184 -5.16 4.68 9.11
N ILE A 185 -4.86 5.83 8.51
CA ILE A 185 -4.90 6.01 7.06
C ILE A 185 -3.59 6.57 6.52
N SER A 186 -3.28 6.23 5.29
CA SER A 186 -2.22 6.85 4.47
C SER A 186 -2.83 7.34 3.16
N ILE A 187 -2.66 8.65 2.89
CA ILE A 187 -3.37 9.31 1.79
C ILE A 187 -2.86 8.92 0.40
N GLN A 188 -1.62 8.43 0.33
CA GLN A 188 -0.97 8.02 -0.91
C GLN A 188 0.22 7.09 -0.61
N ASN A 189 0.21 5.92 -1.23
CA ASN A 189 1.32 5.00 -1.38
C ASN A 189 2.28 5.55 -2.44
N GLU A 190 3.55 5.56 -2.11
CA GLU A 190 4.67 5.92 -2.97
C GLU A 190 4.43 7.21 -3.76
N PRO A 191 4.24 8.36 -3.08
CA PRO A 191 3.87 9.62 -3.73
C PRO A 191 4.84 10.13 -4.82
N GLY A 192 6.09 9.68 -4.83
CA GLY A 192 7.07 10.00 -5.87
C GLY A 192 7.12 8.99 -7.04
N TRP A 193 6.47 7.83 -6.91
CA TRP A 193 6.52 6.76 -7.92
C TRP A 193 5.37 6.88 -8.92
N VAL A 194 5.69 6.66 -10.20
CA VAL A 194 4.73 6.71 -11.31
C VAL A 194 4.95 5.54 -12.25
N THR A 195 3.86 4.86 -12.64
CA THR A 195 3.90 3.80 -13.65
C THR A 195 2.57 3.70 -14.41
N PRO A 196 2.59 3.32 -15.71
CA PRO A 196 1.40 3.02 -16.50
C PRO A 196 0.75 1.66 -16.18
N ASP A 197 1.39 0.82 -15.35
CA ASP A 197 0.99 -0.57 -15.13
C ASP A 197 -0.10 -0.72 -14.06
N TRP A 198 -0.04 0.07 -13.00
CA TRP A 198 -0.98 0.03 -11.88
C TRP A 198 -1.33 1.43 -11.36
N GLU A 199 -2.23 1.48 -10.39
CA GLU A 199 -2.70 2.74 -9.81
C GLU A 199 -1.55 3.52 -9.16
N THR A 200 -1.37 4.77 -9.57
CA THR A 200 -0.34 5.68 -9.04
C THR A 200 -0.85 7.11 -9.15
N CYS A 201 -0.41 8.00 -8.28
CA CYS A 201 -0.67 9.43 -8.38
C CYS A 201 0.53 10.17 -7.82
N GLU A 202 1.05 11.11 -8.61
CA GLU A 202 2.29 11.82 -8.31
C GLU A 202 2.04 13.05 -7.44
N TRP A 203 2.88 13.21 -6.43
CA TRP A 203 2.88 14.34 -5.51
C TRP A 203 4.31 14.85 -5.32
N ARG A 204 4.41 16.10 -4.87
CA ARG A 204 5.66 16.69 -4.39
C ARG A 204 5.57 16.94 -2.89
N PRO A 205 6.71 17.11 -2.18
CA PRO A 205 6.66 17.41 -0.75
C PRO A 205 5.84 18.67 -0.45
N ALA A 206 6.03 19.70 -1.28
CA ALA A 206 5.27 20.95 -1.30
C ALA A 206 4.74 21.21 -2.72
N GLU A 207 3.63 21.93 -2.82
CA GLU A 207 2.99 22.28 -4.10
C GLU A 207 3.94 23.06 -5.03
N THR A 208 3.91 22.71 -6.32
CA THR A 208 4.51 23.49 -7.40
C THR A 208 3.43 23.94 -8.40
N THR A 209 3.84 24.65 -9.45
CA THR A 209 2.90 25.03 -10.53
C THR A 209 2.33 23.79 -11.23
N GLU A 210 3.09 22.70 -11.27
CA GLU A 210 2.83 21.47 -12.02
C GLU A 210 2.33 20.32 -11.16
N PHE A 211 2.73 20.27 -9.87
CA PHE A 211 2.45 19.14 -8.99
C PHE A 211 1.78 19.54 -7.68
N PRO A 212 0.82 18.73 -7.18
CA PRO A 212 0.21 18.96 -5.89
C PRO A 212 1.20 18.67 -4.76
N GLY A 213 1.08 19.41 -3.67
CA GLY A 213 1.81 19.20 -2.42
C GLY A 213 1.18 18.07 -1.61
N TYR A 214 2.00 17.12 -1.17
CA TYR A 214 1.61 16.10 -0.22
C TYR A 214 1.26 16.72 1.13
N ASP A 215 2.00 17.75 1.56
CA ASP A 215 1.72 18.55 2.75
C ASP A 215 0.30 19.15 2.74
N ALA A 216 -0.05 19.86 1.67
CA ALA A 216 -1.36 20.49 1.50
C ALA A 216 -2.50 19.45 1.44
N ALA A 217 -2.28 18.32 0.76
CA ALA A 217 -3.25 17.23 0.73
C ALA A 217 -3.42 16.56 2.10
N PHE A 218 -2.34 16.35 2.84
CA PHE A 218 -2.35 15.78 4.18
C PHE A 218 -3.11 16.69 5.15
N ASP A 219 -2.83 17.99 5.14
CA ASP A 219 -3.52 18.97 5.97
C ASP A 219 -5.01 19.06 5.62
N ALA A 220 -5.36 19.07 4.33
CA ALA A 220 -6.76 19.12 3.89
C ALA A 220 -7.55 17.89 4.39
N VAL A 221 -6.99 16.69 4.23
CA VAL A 221 -7.62 15.45 4.70
C VAL A 221 -7.70 15.45 6.24
N TYR A 222 -6.63 15.83 6.94
CA TYR A 222 -6.61 15.91 8.40
C TYR A 222 -7.71 16.82 8.93
N ASN A 223 -7.78 18.05 8.43
CA ASN A 223 -8.77 19.04 8.84
C ASN A 223 -10.21 18.60 8.56
N LYS A 224 -10.42 17.87 7.46
CA LYS A 224 -11.74 17.33 7.13
C LYS A 224 -12.17 16.25 8.12
N ILE A 225 -11.31 15.27 8.39
CA ILE A 225 -11.69 14.09 9.17
C ILE A 225 -11.55 14.29 10.68
N SER A 226 -10.79 15.27 11.16
CA SER A 226 -10.52 15.50 12.58
C SER A 226 -11.78 15.78 13.43
N THR A 227 -12.90 16.11 12.77
CA THR A 227 -14.20 16.37 13.40
C THR A 227 -15.07 15.13 13.59
N ARG A 228 -14.64 13.97 13.07
CA ARG A 228 -15.37 12.69 13.20
C ARG A 228 -15.34 12.22 14.66
N THR A 229 -16.34 11.43 15.07
CA THR A 229 -16.45 10.92 16.45
C THR A 229 -15.30 10.00 16.87
N ASN A 230 -14.57 9.39 15.93
CA ASN A 230 -13.33 8.66 16.15
C ASN A 230 -12.48 8.73 14.86
N PRO A 231 -11.70 9.80 14.64
CA PRO A 231 -10.93 9.92 13.42
C PRO A 231 -9.76 8.92 13.43
N PRO A 232 -9.47 8.22 12.31
CA PRO A 232 -8.24 7.45 12.20
C PRO A 232 -7.04 8.38 12.33
N LYS A 233 -5.93 7.87 12.86
CA LYS A 233 -4.66 8.59 12.81
C LYS A 233 -4.17 8.64 11.37
N MET A 234 -3.56 9.75 10.97
CA MET A 234 -2.94 9.85 9.66
C MET A 234 -1.45 9.56 9.77
N ILE A 235 -0.95 8.70 8.89
CA ILE A 235 0.48 8.41 8.74
C ILE A 235 0.90 8.72 7.30
N GLY A 236 2.16 9.10 7.14
CA GLY A 236 2.67 9.45 5.83
C GLY A 236 4.01 10.17 5.94
N PRO A 237 4.77 10.20 4.84
CA PRO A 237 4.52 9.52 3.56
C PRO A 237 4.73 8.00 3.62
N GLU A 238 3.95 7.21 2.86
CA GLU A 238 4.26 5.80 2.59
C GLU A 238 5.23 5.70 1.40
N ALA A 239 6.50 5.98 1.64
CA ALA A 239 7.38 6.57 0.64
C ALA A 239 7.80 5.65 -0.54
N GLU A 240 7.82 6.23 -1.74
CA GLU A 240 9.00 6.20 -2.62
C GLU A 240 9.33 7.69 -2.84
N ASN A 241 10.10 8.19 -1.87
CA ASN A 241 10.55 9.53 -1.51
C ASN A 241 9.70 10.82 -1.69
N ILE A 242 9.59 11.58 -0.59
CA ILE A 242 9.15 13.00 -0.60
C ILE A 242 10.13 13.94 0.14
N GLY A 243 11.38 13.96 -0.33
CA GLY A 243 12.34 15.04 -0.02
C GLY A 243 13.80 14.75 -0.40
N PHE A 244 14.14 14.97 -1.69
CA PHE A 244 15.48 14.97 -2.34
C PHE A 244 16.54 13.97 -1.83
N SER A 245 16.82 12.91 -2.59
CA SER A 245 18.14 12.29 -2.62
C SER A 245 18.83 12.61 -3.95
N SER A 246 19.98 13.28 -3.90
CA SER A 246 20.94 13.28 -5.02
C SER A 246 21.93 12.10 -4.93
N LYS A 247 21.67 11.15 -4.01
CA LYS A 247 22.55 10.03 -3.66
C LYS A 247 21.77 8.72 -3.42
N LEU A 248 20.82 8.43 -4.30
CA LEU A 248 20.42 7.05 -4.62
C LEU A 248 20.48 6.93 -6.15
#